data_AF-A0A2K6KHI3-F1
#
_entry.id   AF-A0A2K6KHI3-F1
#
_cell.length_a   1.000
_cell.length_b   1.000
_cell.length_c   1.000
_cell.angle_alpha   90.00
_cell.angle_beta   90.00
_cell.angle_gamma   90.00
#
_symmetry.space_group_name_H-M   'P 1'
#
loop_
_entity.id
_entity.type
_entity.pdbx_description
1 polymer ?
#
loop_
_entity_poly.entity_id
_entity_poly.type
_entity_poly.pdbx_seq_one_letter_code
_entity_poly.pdbx_strand_id
1 'polypeptide(L)'
;MSNGYSTDENFRYLISCFRTRVKMYIQVEPVLDYLTFLPAEVKEQIQRTVATSGNMQAVELLLSTLEKGVWHLGWTREFVEALRRAGSPLAARYMNPELTDLPSPSFENTHDECLQLLNLLQPTLVDKLLVRDVLDKCMEEELLTIEDRNRIAAAENNGNESGVRELLKRIVQKENWFSAFLDVLRQTGNNELVQELTGTDCSESNAGICNFTEDFYSA
;
A
#
# COMPACT_ATOMS: atom_id res chain seq x y z
N MET A 1 35.91 1.62 -13.53
CA MET A 1 34.50 1.89 -13.89
C MET A 1 33.64 0.64 -13.67
N SER A 2 33.68 0.04 -12.47
CA SER A 2 33.16 -1.33 -12.26
C SER A 2 31.97 -1.41 -11.29
N ASN A 3 31.61 -0.30 -10.62
CA ASN A 3 30.55 -0.31 -9.61
C ASN A 3 29.12 -0.24 -10.17
N GLY A 4 28.90 0.36 -11.35
CA GLY A 4 27.55 0.55 -11.89
C GLY A 4 26.87 -0.73 -12.43
N TYR A 5 27.66 -1.67 -12.97
CA TYR A 5 27.13 -2.95 -13.45
C TYR A 5 26.69 -3.86 -12.29
N SER A 6 27.42 -3.86 -11.18
CA SER A 6 27.09 -4.66 -10.00
C SER A 6 25.84 -4.16 -9.28
N THR A 7 25.60 -2.84 -9.24
CA THR A 7 24.40 -2.28 -8.62
C THR A 7 23.13 -2.60 -9.39
N ASP A 8 23.21 -2.62 -10.72
CA ASP A 8 22.08 -2.91 -11.59
C ASP A 8 21.71 -4.41 -11.55
N GLU A 9 22.70 -5.30 -11.49
CA GLU A 9 22.48 -6.74 -11.29
C GLU A 9 21.83 -7.04 -9.93
N ASN A 10 22.31 -6.40 -8.86
CA ASN A 10 21.70 -6.51 -7.53
C ASN A 10 20.27 -6.00 -7.55
N PHE A 11 20.00 -4.89 -8.23
CA PHE A 11 18.64 -4.34 -8.31
C PHE A 11 17.67 -5.27 -9.06
N ARG A 12 18.11 -5.87 -10.17
CA ARG A 12 17.32 -6.87 -10.89
C ARG A 12 17.03 -8.10 -10.02
N TYR A 13 17.98 -8.51 -9.18
CA TYR A 13 17.76 -9.56 -8.20
C TYR A 13 16.68 -9.18 -7.18
N LEU A 14 16.65 -7.92 -6.69
CA LEU A 14 15.58 -7.43 -5.81
C LEU A 14 14.20 -7.49 -6.48
N ILE A 15 14.11 -7.07 -7.75
CA ILE A 15 12.85 -7.17 -8.52
C ILE A 15 12.37 -8.63 -8.54
N SER A 16 13.27 -9.58 -8.81
CA SER A 16 12.95 -11.01 -8.83
C SER A 16 12.49 -11.51 -7.45
N CYS A 17 13.23 -11.20 -6.38
CA CYS A 17 12.95 -11.66 -5.03
C CYS A 17 11.61 -11.14 -4.49
N PHE A 18 11.32 -9.86 -4.67
CA PHE A 18 10.16 -9.21 -4.06
C PHE A 18 9.00 -9.00 -5.02
N ARG A 19 9.08 -9.53 -6.25
CA ARG A 19 8.12 -9.33 -7.34
C ARG A 19 6.67 -9.40 -6.90
N THR A 20 6.31 -10.47 -6.17
CA THR A 20 4.94 -10.71 -5.70
C THR A 20 4.48 -9.60 -4.75
N ARG A 21 5.33 -9.18 -3.81
CA ARG A 21 5.03 -8.11 -2.83
C ARG A 21 4.88 -6.76 -3.51
N VAL A 22 5.87 -6.33 -4.31
CA VAL A 22 5.81 -5.01 -4.95
C VAL A 22 4.62 -4.85 -5.89
N LYS A 23 4.17 -5.92 -6.54
CA LYS A 23 2.94 -5.88 -7.36
C LYS A 23 1.68 -5.51 -6.58
N MET A 24 1.63 -5.82 -5.28
CA MET A 24 0.48 -5.49 -4.44
C MET A 24 0.49 -4.02 -4.00
N TYR A 25 1.67 -3.40 -3.92
CA TYR A 25 1.85 -2.07 -3.30
C TYR A 25 2.00 -0.93 -4.32
N ILE A 26 2.22 -1.23 -5.59
CA ILE A 26 2.46 -0.23 -6.63
C ILE A 26 1.15 0.13 -7.32
N GLN A 27 0.80 1.42 -7.35
CA GLN A 27 -0.06 1.97 -8.41
C GLN A 27 0.82 2.39 -9.58
N VAL A 28 0.61 1.79 -10.76
CA VAL A 28 1.55 1.96 -11.87
C VAL A 28 1.46 3.34 -12.51
N GLU A 29 0.24 3.89 -12.68
CA GLU A 29 0.06 5.16 -13.41
C GLU A 29 0.82 6.32 -12.75
N PRO A 30 0.69 6.57 -11.43
CA PRO A 30 1.43 7.66 -10.77
C PRO A 30 2.95 7.46 -10.83
N VAL A 31 3.42 6.21 -10.83
CA VAL A 31 4.85 5.91 -10.92
C VAL A 31 5.39 6.28 -12.29
N LEU A 32 4.65 6.00 -13.37
CA LEU A 32 5.09 6.31 -14.74
C LEU A 32 5.34 7.81 -14.96
N ASP A 33 4.63 8.69 -14.25
CA ASP A 33 4.79 10.15 -14.36
C ASP A 33 6.19 10.59 -13.91
N TYR A 34 6.79 9.88 -12.96
CA TYR A 34 8.12 10.17 -12.42
C TYR A 34 9.26 9.43 -13.13
N LEU A 35 8.96 8.41 -13.95
CA LEU A 35 9.98 7.65 -14.70
C LEU A 35 10.32 8.35 -16.01
N THR A 36 11.23 9.32 -15.97
CA THR A 36 11.61 10.14 -17.12
C THR A 36 12.39 9.39 -18.18
N PHE A 37 13.09 8.32 -17.80
CA PHE A 37 13.90 7.52 -18.72
C PHE A 37 13.11 6.50 -19.56
N LEU A 38 11.86 6.21 -19.18
CA LEU A 38 11.05 5.24 -19.92
C LEU A 38 10.54 5.87 -21.23
N PRO A 39 10.72 5.20 -22.39
CA PRO A 39 10.18 5.66 -23.66
C PRO A 39 8.65 5.81 -23.62
N ALA A 40 8.12 6.78 -24.38
CA ALA A 40 6.70 7.05 -24.43
C ALA A 40 5.87 5.83 -24.87
N GLU A 41 6.40 5.07 -25.84
CA GLU A 41 5.74 3.87 -26.37
C GLU A 41 5.58 2.79 -25.30
N VAL A 42 6.57 2.65 -24.43
CA VAL A 42 6.55 1.72 -23.29
C VAL A 42 5.53 2.19 -22.26
N LYS A 43 5.51 3.49 -21.92
CA LYS A 43 4.54 4.05 -20.98
C LYS A 43 3.10 3.85 -21.48
N GLU A 44 2.85 4.13 -22.75
CA GLU A 44 1.53 3.90 -23.36
C GLU A 44 1.12 2.42 -23.32
N GLN A 45 2.05 1.49 -23.57
CA GLN A 45 1.76 0.06 -23.49
C GLN A 45 1.37 -0.36 -22.07
N ILE A 46 2.07 0.17 -21.06
CA ILE A 46 1.76 -0.08 -19.66
C ILE A 46 0.39 0.51 -19.31
N GLN A 47 0.11 1.76 -19.72
CA GLN A 47 -1.20 2.41 -19.50
C GLN A 47 -2.35 1.64 -20.18
N ARG A 48 -2.15 1.16 -21.42
CA ARG A 48 -3.14 0.29 -22.09
C ARG A 48 -3.38 -0.99 -21.29
N THR A 49 -2.33 -1.57 -20.71
CA THR A 49 -2.43 -2.78 -19.87
C THR A 49 -3.24 -2.52 -18.60
N VAL A 50 -3.16 -1.32 -18.01
CA VAL A 50 -4.02 -0.93 -16.88
C VAL A 50 -5.49 -1.02 -17.29
N ALA A 51 -5.84 -0.44 -18.43
CA ALA A 51 -7.21 -0.40 -18.92
C ALA A 51 -7.77 -1.78 -19.30
N THR A 52 -6.94 -2.68 -19.84
CA THR A 52 -7.41 -3.98 -20.34
C THR A 52 -7.30 -5.12 -19.32
N SER A 53 -6.27 -5.09 -18.47
CA SER A 53 -5.83 -6.23 -17.67
C SER A 53 -5.64 -5.88 -16.19
N GLY A 54 -5.84 -4.61 -15.83
CA GLY A 54 -5.73 -4.11 -14.47
C GLY A 54 -4.31 -3.78 -14.02
N ASN A 55 -4.24 -3.08 -12.87
CA ASN A 55 -3.00 -2.54 -12.32
C ASN A 55 -1.91 -3.61 -12.09
N MET A 56 -2.25 -4.79 -11.53
CA MET A 56 -1.26 -5.83 -11.23
C MET A 56 -0.52 -6.34 -12.48
N GLN A 57 -1.20 -6.46 -13.62
CA GLN A 57 -0.59 -6.89 -14.88
C GLN A 57 0.26 -5.77 -15.50
N ALA A 58 -0.16 -4.52 -15.33
CA ALA A 58 0.62 -3.38 -15.77
C ALA A 58 1.91 -3.20 -14.93
N VAL A 59 1.86 -3.43 -13.61
CA VAL A 59 3.06 -3.48 -12.76
C VAL A 59 3.97 -4.63 -13.16
N GLU A 60 3.43 -5.82 -13.45
CA GLU A 60 4.21 -6.94 -13.98
C GLU A 60 4.99 -6.56 -15.25
N LEU A 61 4.31 -5.90 -16.19
CA LEU A 61 4.94 -5.42 -17.43
C LEU A 61 6.02 -4.37 -17.15
N LEU A 62 5.76 -3.43 -16.24
CA LEU A 62 6.75 -2.44 -15.80
C LEU A 62 8.00 -3.14 -15.24
N LEU A 63 7.83 -4.04 -14.27
CA LEU A 63 8.94 -4.75 -13.64
C LEU A 63 9.74 -5.58 -14.66
N SER A 64 9.05 -6.31 -15.55
CA SER A 64 9.73 -7.05 -16.65
C SER A 64 10.50 -6.13 -17.59
N THR A 65 10.00 -4.92 -17.84
CA THR A 65 10.68 -3.95 -18.70
C THR A 65 11.95 -3.45 -18.02
N LEU A 66 11.87 -3.12 -16.73
CA LEU A 66 13.02 -2.69 -15.94
C LEU A 66 14.10 -3.78 -15.86
N GLU A 67 13.71 -5.04 -15.67
CA GLU A 67 14.65 -6.19 -15.62
C GLU A 67 15.41 -6.42 -16.93
N LYS A 68 14.75 -6.23 -18.08
CA LYS A 68 15.32 -6.54 -19.40
C LYS A 68 16.02 -5.36 -20.06
N GLY A 69 15.67 -4.14 -19.68
CA GLY A 69 16.19 -2.93 -20.30
C GLY A 69 17.62 -2.59 -19.89
N VAL A 70 18.31 -1.86 -20.76
CA VAL A 70 19.59 -1.20 -20.46
C VAL A 70 19.27 0.27 -20.25
N TRP A 71 19.50 0.75 -19.04
CA TRP A 71 19.07 2.07 -18.59
C TRP A 71 20.25 2.95 -18.25
N HIS A 72 19.98 4.25 -18.09
CA HIS A 72 21.00 5.23 -17.72
C HIS A 72 21.49 5.02 -16.28
N LEU A 73 22.70 5.48 -15.97
CA LEU A 73 23.25 5.37 -14.61
C LEU A 73 22.35 6.09 -13.60
N GLY A 74 21.90 5.36 -12.57
CA GLY A 74 21.06 5.92 -11.51
C GLY A 74 19.56 5.70 -11.68
N TRP A 75 19.12 5.02 -12.75
CA TRP A 75 17.71 4.67 -12.98
C TRP A 75 17.07 3.91 -11.81
N THR A 76 17.85 3.10 -11.08
CA THR A 76 17.40 2.36 -9.89
C THR A 76 16.94 3.31 -8.79
N ARG A 77 17.71 4.37 -8.55
CA ARG A 77 17.36 5.43 -7.60
C ARG A 77 16.17 6.26 -8.07
N GLU A 78 16.10 6.57 -9.37
CA GLU A 78 14.94 7.25 -9.96
C GLU A 78 13.67 6.42 -9.76
N PHE A 79 13.73 5.10 -9.95
CA PHE A 79 12.59 4.22 -9.74
C PHE A 79 12.16 4.17 -8.26
N VAL A 80 13.10 4.02 -7.32
CA VAL A 80 12.78 4.04 -5.88
C VAL A 80 12.18 5.39 -5.46
N GLU A 81 12.68 6.50 -6.00
CA GLU A 81 12.14 7.83 -5.74
C GLU A 81 10.74 8.01 -6.35
N ALA A 82 10.52 7.49 -7.56
CA ALA A 82 9.20 7.47 -8.20
C ALA A 82 8.17 6.72 -7.34
N LEU A 83 8.54 5.58 -6.76
CA LEU A 83 7.67 4.82 -5.84
C LEU A 83 7.29 5.64 -4.61
N ARG A 84 8.24 6.38 -4.01
CA ARG A 84 7.94 7.25 -2.85
C ARG A 84 7.00 8.38 -3.23
N ARG A 85 7.28 9.08 -4.34
CA ARG A 85 6.46 10.22 -4.81
C ARG A 85 5.06 9.81 -5.27
N ALA A 86 4.93 8.60 -5.79
CA ALA A 86 3.66 7.99 -6.17
C ALA A 86 2.83 7.52 -4.96
N GLY A 87 3.34 7.63 -3.73
CA GLY A 87 2.63 7.19 -2.53
C GLY A 87 2.66 5.68 -2.27
N SER A 88 3.71 4.99 -2.75
CA SER A 88 4.00 3.57 -2.51
C SER A 88 5.31 3.40 -1.70
N PRO A 89 5.42 3.93 -0.47
CA PRO A 89 6.64 3.87 0.33
C PRO A 89 7.08 2.44 0.66
N LEU A 90 6.12 1.54 0.93
CA LEU A 90 6.41 0.13 1.20
C LEU A 90 7.07 -0.55 0.00
N ALA A 91 6.60 -0.27 -1.22
CA ALA A 91 7.25 -0.77 -2.44
C ALA A 91 8.67 -0.21 -2.59
N ALA A 92 8.90 1.06 -2.24
CA ALA A 92 10.21 1.69 -2.28
C ALA A 92 11.20 1.03 -1.29
N ARG A 93 10.72 0.55 -0.14
CA ARG A 93 11.55 -0.18 0.85
C ARG A 93 12.05 -1.51 0.30
N TYR A 94 11.17 -2.32 -0.31
CA TYR A 94 11.59 -3.57 -0.97
C TYR A 94 12.57 -3.35 -2.13
N MET A 95 12.42 -2.24 -2.84
CA MET A 95 13.27 -1.89 -3.99
C MET A 95 14.50 -1.08 -3.60
N ASN A 96 14.76 -0.85 -2.30
CA ASN A 96 15.93 -0.09 -1.89
C ASN A 96 17.21 -0.92 -2.10
N PRO A 97 18.14 -0.50 -2.99
CA PRO A 97 19.38 -1.25 -3.25
C PRO A 97 20.30 -1.37 -2.04
N GLU A 98 20.15 -0.49 -1.04
CA GLU A 98 20.97 -0.52 0.17
C GLU A 98 20.49 -1.56 1.20
N LEU A 99 19.29 -2.13 1.01
CA LEU A 99 18.68 -3.13 1.92
C LEU A 99 18.60 -2.70 3.39
N THR A 100 18.68 -1.40 3.66
CA THR A 100 18.77 -0.82 5.01
C THR A 100 17.44 -0.80 5.75
N ASP A 101 16.33 -0.93 5.03
CA ASP A 101 14.97 -0.73 5.57
C ASP A 101 13.98 -1.77 5.04
N LEU A 102 14.44 -3.02 4.88
CA LEU A 102 13.56 -4.12 4.48
C LEU A 102 12.53 -4.42 5.60
N PRO A 103 11.24 -4.60 5.28
CA PRO A 103 10.25 -5.01 6.27
C PRO A 103 10.63 -6.34 6.95
N SER A 104 10.38 -6.45 8.26
CA SER A 104 10.64 -7.70 9.00
C SER A 104 9.59 -8.77 8.66
N PRO A 105 9.92 -10.06 8.77
CA PRO A 105 8.95 -11.13 8.56
C PRO A 105 7.73 -11.04 9.49
N SER A 106 7.91 -10.56 10.72
CA SER A 106 6.81 -10.33 11.66
C SER A 106 5.86 -9.23 11.18
N PHE A 107 6.41 -8.11 10.67
CA PHE A 107 5.61 -7.03 10.09
C PHE A 107 4.83 -7.51 8.86
N GLU A 108 5.48 -8.25 7.97
CA GLU A 108 4.82 -8.82 6.78
C GLU A 108 3.67 -9.75 7.18
N ASN A 109 3.88 -10.63 8.17
CA ASN A 109 2.86 -11.56 8.64
C ASN A 109 1.64 -10.81 9.22
N THR A 110 1.87 -9.82 10.09
CA THR A 110 0.78 -9.01 10.64
C THR A 110 0.04 -8.24 9.53
N HIS A 111 0.77 -7.67 8.56
CA HIS A 111 0.16 -6.98 7.44
C HIS A 111 -0.73 -7.93 6.60
N ASP A 112 -0.27 -9.15 6.34
CA ASP A 112 -1.03 -10.17 5.60
C ASP A 112 -2.27 -10.65 6.35
N GLU A 113 -2.18 -10.82 7.67
CA GLU A 113 -3.33 -11.15 8.52
C GLU A 113 -4.38 -10.04 8.47
N CYS A 114 -3.98 -8.77 8.59
CA CYS A 114 -4.87 -7.62 8.46
C CYS A 114 -5.53 -7.55 7.07
N LEU A 115 -4.80 -7.87 5.99
CA LEU A 115 -5.35 -7.96 4.65
C LEU A 115 -6.39 -9.06 4.51
N GLN A 116 -6.13 -10.25 5.07
CA GLN A 116 -7.07 -11.37 5.04
C GLN A 116 -8.36 -11.02 5.80
N LEU A 117 -8.23 -10.40 6.96
CA LEU A 117 -9.36 -9.92 7.74
C LEU A 117 -10.18 -8.88 6.96
N LEU A 118 -9.52 -7.90 6.34
CA LEU A 118 -10.20 -6.89 5.52
C LEU A 118 -10.95 -7.52 4.36
N ASN A 119 -10.36 -8.51 3.67
CA ASN A 119 -11.01 -9.20 2.56
C ASN A 119 -12.26 -9.97 3.01
N LEU A 120 -12.23 -10.55 4.22
CA LEU A 120 -13.39 -11.23 4.80
C LEU A 120 -14.53 -10.25 5.12
N LEU A 121 -14.18 -9.08 5.68
CA LEU A 121 -15.13 -8.06 6.12
C LEU A 121 -15.44 -7.00 5.06
N GLN A 122 -14.87 -7.12 3.85
CA GLN A 122 -15.06 -6.18 2.76
C GLN A 122 -16.55 -5.96 2.42
N PRO A 123 -17.43 -6.98 2.36
CA PRO A 123 -18.85 -6.76 2.10
C PRO A 123 -19.49 -5.83 3.12
N THR A 124 -19.19 -6.01 4.41
CA THR A 124 -19.75 -5.18 5.49
C THR A 124 -19.21 -3.76 5.46
N LEU A 125 -17.91 -3.58 5.20
CA LEU A 125 -17.31 -2.26 5.06
C LEU A 125 -17.89 -1.50 3.87
N VAL A 126 -18.11 -2.17 2.74
CA VAL A 126 -18.69 -1.54 1.55
C VAL A 126 -20.15 -1.15 1.77
N ASP A 127 -20.91 -1.94 2.53
CA ASP A 127 -22.32 -1.68 2.85
C ASP A 127 -22.50 -0.52 3.85
N LYS A 128 -21.67 -0.48 4.91
CA LYS A 128 -21.87 0.43 6.04
C LYS A 128 -21.04 1.72 5.97
N LEU A 129 -19.87 1.71 5.34
CA LEU A 129 -18.95 2.86 5.37
C LEU A 129 -19.36 3.92 4.35
N LEU A 130 -19.35 5.19 4.75
CA LEU A 130 -19.52 6.31 3.84
C LEU A 130 -18.17 6.95 3.53
N VAL A 131 -17.83 7.08 2.25
CA VAL A 131 -16.57 7.69 1.80
C VAL A 131 -16.42 9.10 2.35
N ARG A 132 -17.50 9.89 2.33
CA ARG A 132 -17.50 11.29 2.76
C ARG A 132 -17.16 11.46 4.24
N ASP A 133 -17.46 10.46 5.06
CA ASP A 133 -17.22 10.53 6.50
C ASP A 133 -15.74 10.29 6.82
N VAL A 134 -15.06 9.44 6.05
CA VAL A 134 -13.68 9.03 6.32
C VAL A 134 -12.63 9.69 5.45
N LEU A 135 -12.99 10.20 4.26
CA LEU A 135 -12.02 10.63 3.27
C LEU A 135 -11.15 11.81 3.76
N ASP A 136 -11.76 12.84 4.35
CA ASP A 136 -11.00 13.98 4.87
C ASP A 136 -10.07 13.56 6.02
N LYS A 137 -10.54 12.69 6.90
CA LYS A 137 -9.75 12.17 8.03
C LYS A 137 -8.60 11.25 7.56
N CYS A 138 -8.82 10.44 6.53
CA CYS A 138 -7.76 9.66 5.88
C CYS A 138 -6.67 10.54 5.24
N MET A 139 -7.03 11.74 4.76
CA MET A 139 -6.04 12.71 4.26
C MET A 139 -5.25 13.35 5.40
N GLU A 140 -5.90 13.65 6.53
CA GLU A 140 -5.25 14.22 7.73
C GLU A 140 -4.24 13.25 8.36
N GLU A 141 -4.56 11.96 8.40
CA GLU A 141 -3.65 10.91 8.91
C GLU A 141 -2.60 10.47 7.88
N GLU A 142 -2.47 11.20 6.76
CA GLU A 142 -1.54 10.93 5.65
C GLU A 142 -1.66 9.52 5.04
N LEU A 143 -2.81 8.85 5.23
CA LEU A 143 -3.09 7.53 4.65
C LEU A 143 -3.32 7.62 3.15
N LEU A 144 -3.81 8.75 2.65
CA LEU A 144 -4.14 8.95 1.25
C LEU A 144 -3.39 10.14 0.68
N THR A 145 -2.97 10.01 -0.58
CA THR A 145 -2.41 11.12 -1.35
C THR A 145 -3.53 11.95 -2.01
N ILE A 146 -3.18 13.14 -2.50
CA ILE A 146 -4.11 13.97 -3.29
C ILE A 146 -4.62 13.20 -4.52
N GLU A 147 -3.77 12.41 -5.16
CA GLU A 147 -4.21 11.58 -6.28
C GLU A 147 -5.16 10.47 -5.83
N ASP A 148 -4.89 9.82 -4.70
CA ASP A 148 -5.82 8.82 -4.13
C ASP A 148 -7.20 9.44 -3.89
N ARG A 149 -7.27 10.64 -3.30
CA ARG A 149 -8.52 11.38 -3.11
C ARG A 149 -9.27 11.62 -4.42
N ASN A 150 -8.58 12.07 -5.46
CA ASN A 150 -9.19 12.35 -6.76
C ASN A 150 -9.74 11.08 -7.42
N ARG A 151 -9.04 9.95 -7.28
CA ARG A 151 -9.46 8.65 -7.83
C ARG A 151 -10.65 8.08 -7.07
N ILE A 152 -10.66 8.23 -5.75
CA ILE A 152 -11.80 7.84 -4.89
C ILE A 152 -13.03 8.67 -5.24
N ALA A 153 -12.90 10.00 -5.35
CA ALA A 153 -14.00 10.88 -5.74
C ALA A 153 -14.53 10.55 -7.15
N ALA A 154 -13.63 10.20 -8.09
CA ALA A 154 -14.03 9.76 -9.42
C ALA A 154 -14.80 8.43 -9.39
N ALA A 155 -14.40 7.49 -8.53
CA ALA A 155 -15.09 6.22 -8.33
C ALA A 155 -16.45 6.40 -7.64
N GLU A 156 -16.57 7.34 -6.69
CA GLU A 156 -17.81 7.68 -5.97
C GLU A 156 -18.92 8.15 -6.93
N ASN A 157 -18.58 8.68 -8.11
CA ASN A 157 -19.57 9.00 -9.16
C ASN A 157 -20.38 7.77 -9.61
N ASN A 158 -19.84 6.55 -9.42
CA ASN A 158 -20.53 5.29 -9.68
C ASN A 158 -21.21 4.71 -8.41
N GLY A 159 -21.39 5.54 -7.38
CA GLY A 159 -21.98 5.17 -6.08
C GLY A 159 -20.95 5.06 -4.96
N ASN A 160 -21.43 5.23 -3.72
CA ASN A 160 -20.61 5.17 -2.51
C ASN A 160 -19.83 3.86 -2.42
N GLU A 161 -20.45 2.71 -2.72
CA GLU A 161 -19.80 1.40 -2.70
C GLU A 161 -18.54 1.33 -3.59
N SER A 162 -18.62 1.92 -4.79
CA SER A 162 -17.48 2.00 -5.71
C SER A 162 -16.36 2.85 -5.12
N GLY A 163 -16.71 3.99 -4.49
CA GLY A 163 -15.76 4.84 -3.77
C GLY A 163 -15.12 4.13 -2.57
N VAL A 164 -15.89 3.38 -1.77
CA VAL A 164 -15.37 2.61 -0.63
C VAL A 164 -14.40 1.53 -1.12
N ARG A 165 -14.75 0.78 -2.18
CA ARG A 165 -13.85 -0.24 -2.74
C ARG A 165 -12.53 0.37 -3.23
N GLU A 166 -12.56 1.53 -3.88
CA GLU A 166 -11.34 2.21 -4.32
C GLU A 166 -10.55 2.75 -3.11
N LEU A 167 -11.23 3.29 -2.08
CA LEU A 167 -10.58 3.72 -0.83
C LEU A 167 -9.86 2.56 -0.16
N LEU A 168 -10.55 1.44 0.08
CA LEU A 168 -9.98 0.24 0.70
C LEU A 168 -8.79 -0.28 -0.12
N LYS A 169 -8.91 -0.30 -1.45
CA LYS A 169 -7.83 -0.71 -2.35
C LYS A 169 -6.59 0.18 -2.24
N ARG A 170 -6.72 1.47 -1.92
CA ARG A 170 -5.57 2.38 -1.77
C ARG A 170 -4.93 2.32 -0.39
N ILE A 171 -5.74 2.30 0.68
CA ILE A 171 -5.20 2.31 2.05
C ILE A 171 -4.31 1.09 2.32
N VAL A 172 -4.67 -0.09 1.79
CA VAL A 172 -3.92 -1.32 2.03
C VAL A 172 -2.50 -1.32 1.47
N GLN A 173 -2.19 -0.37 0.60
CA GLN A 173 -0.86 -0.22 -0.01
C GLN A 173 0.08 0.62 0.85
N LYS A 174 -0.43 1.19 1.93
CA LYS A 174 0.30 2.10 2.82
C LYS A 174 0.89 1.34 3.99
N GLU A 175 1.92 1.93 4.58
CA GLU A 175 2.52 1.41 5.80
C GLU A 175 1.61 1.69 6.99
N ASN A 176 1.51 0.75 7.93
CA ASN A 176 0.68 0.87 9.14
C ASN A 176 -0.78 1.23 8.88
N TRP A 177 -1.29 0.90 7.69
CA TRP A 177 -2.61 1.32 7.24
C TRP A 177 -3.73 0.83 8.17
N PHE A 178 -3.59 -0.36 8.76
CA PHE A 178 -4.64 -0.96 9.57
C PHE A 178 -4.89 -0.17 10.86
N SER A 179 -3.84 0.13 11.62
CA SER A 179 -3.98 0.91 12.86
C SER A 179 -4.49 2.32 12.58
N ALA A 180 -3.91 2.99 11.58
CA ALA A 180 -4.33 4.33 11.21
C ALA A 180 -5.78 4.36 10.69
N PHE A 181 -6.21 3.34 9.94
CA PHE A 181 -7.60 3.23 9.48
C PHE A 181 -8.55 2.98 10.64
N LEU A 182 -8.20 2.15 11.63
CA LEU A 182 -9.00 2.00 12.85
C LEU A 182 -9.14 3.32 13.61
N ASP A 183 -8.08 4.12 13.69
CA ASP A 183 -8.13 5.43 14.32
C ASP A 183 -9.04 6.40 13.55
N VAL A 184 -8.97 6.39 12.22
CA VAL A 184 -9.92 7.15 11.36
C VAL A 184 -11.37 6.72 11.64
N LEU A 185 -11.65 5.42 11.71
CA LEU A 185 -12.99 4.92 11.98
C LEU A 185 -13.50 5.36 13.35
N ARG A 186 -12.65 5.34 14.39
CA ARG A 186 -13.00 5.84 15.74
C ARG A 186 -13.32 7.35 15.71
N GLN A 187 -12.47 8.14 15.06
CA GLN A 187 -12.62 9.59 15.00
C GLN A 187 -13.85 10.03 14.22
N THR A 188 -14.28 9.22 13.25
CA THR A 188 -15.44 9.48 12.39
C THR A 188 -16.74 8.87 12.93
N GLY A 189 -16.70 8.25 14.12
CA GLY A 189 -17.87 7.68 14.78
C GLY A 189 -18.28 6.29 14.27
N ASN A 190 -17.48 5.67 13.40
CA ASN A 190 -17.69 4.33 12.85
C ASN A 190 -17.26 3.21 13.84
N ASN A 191 -17.65 3.34 15.11
CA ASN A 191 -17.21 2.44 16.18
C ASN A 191 -17.70 1.01 16.00
N GLU A 192 -18.87 0.79 15.40
CA GLU A 192 -19.37 -0.57 15.10
C GLU A 192 -18.42 -1.31 14.14
N LEU A 193 -17.91 -0.62 13.11
CA LEU A 193 -16.95 -1.19 12.17
C LEU A 193 -15.59 -1.47 12.83
N VAL A 194 -15.19 -0.64 13.80
CA VAL A 194 -13.99 -0.89 14.61
C VAL A 194 -14.17 -2.19 15.39
N GLN A 195 -15.32 -2.39 16.06
CA GLN A 195 -15.60 -3.60 16.83
C GLN A 195 -15.61 -4.85 15.95
N GLU A 196 -16.20 -4.78 14.75
CA GLU A 196 -16.16 -5.89 13.79
C GLU A 196 -14.73 -6.22 13.34
N LEU A 197 -13.88 -5.21 13.13
CA LEU A 197 -12.48 -5.38 12.74
C LEU A 197 -11.55 -5.81 13.88
N THR A 198 -11.88 -5.50 15.14
CA THR A 198 -11.03 -5.88 16.29
C THR A 198 -11.56 -7.09 17.06
N GLY A 199 -12.81 -7.49 16.82
CA GLY A 199 -13.49 -8.54 17.59
C GLY A 199 -13.70 -8.18 19.06
N THR A 200 -13.57 -6.90 19.43
CA THR A 200 -13.76 -6.43 20.80
C THR A 200 -15.07 -5.68 20.92
N ASP A 201 -16.03 -6.28 21.61
CA ASP A 201 -17.25 -5.56 22.02
C ASP A 201 -16.83 -4.41 22.95
N CYS A 202 -17.15 -3.15 22.63
CA CYS A 202 -17.00 -2.06 23.60
C CYS A 202 -18.07 -2.11 24.70
N SER A 203 -18.47 -3.31 25.14
CA SER A 203 -19.38 -3.52 26.27
C SER A 203 -18.67 -3.73 27.60
N GLU A 204 -17.33 -3.61 27.65
CA GLU A 204 -16.56 -3.62 28.90
C GLU A 204 -15.90 -2.26 29.21
N SER A 205 -16.70 -1.19 29.23
CA SER A 205 -16.40 -0.06 30.10
C SER A 205 -17.22 -0.20 31.39
N ASN A 206 -16.82 -1.14 32.25
CA ASN A 206 -16.90 -1.09 33.73
C ASN A 206 -16.59 -2.46 34.36
N ALA A 207 -15.32 -2.83 34.44
CA ALA A 207 -14.69 -3.43 35.63
C ALA A 207 -13.31 -4.01 35.28
N GLY A 208 -12.29 -3.63 36.05
CA GLY A 208 -11.05 -4.41 36.15
C GLY A 208 -9.89 -3.84 35.35
N ILE A 209 -9.18 -2.92 35.98
CA ILE A 209 -7.74 -2.75 35.76
C ILE A 209 -7.11 -4.13 36.02
N CYS A 210 -6.80 -4.88 34.96
CA CYS A 210 -5.91 -6.03 35.07
C CYS A 210 -4.48 -5.51 34.95
N ASN A 211 -3.89 -5.28 36.12
CA ASN A 211 -2.46 -5.05 36.30
C ASN A 211 -1.66 -6.13 35.56
N PHE A 212 -0.93 -5.75 34.51
CA PHE A 212 0.21 -6.54 34.02
C PHE A 212 1.48 -5.98 34.65
N THR A 213 1.73 -6.32 35.92
CA THR A 213 3.05 -6.25 36.53
C THR A 213 3.13 -7.30 37.64
N GLU A 214 4.26 -8.03 37.68
CA GLU A 214 4.65 -9.11 38.61
C GLU A 214 4.06 -10.48 38.19
N ASP A 215 4.83 -11.49 37.75
CA ASP A 215 6.15 -11.96 38.18
C ASP A 215 6.90 -12.68 37.06
N PHE A 216 8.13 -12.25 36.75
CA PHE A 216 9.10 -13.09 36.04
C PHE A 216 10.53 -12.77 36.48
N TYR A 217 10.82 -12.91 37.77
CA TYR A 217 12.16 -13.23 38.27
C TYR A 217 12.06 -13.92 39.63
N SER A 218 12.06 -15.26 39.65
CA SER A 218 12.59 -16.09 40.74
C SER A 218 12.56 -17.57 40.35
N ALA A 219 13.68 -18.07 39.81
CA ALA A 219 14.30 -19.37 40.11
C ALA A 219 15.60 -19.49 39.31
#